data_AF-A0A961VIY6-F1
#
_entry.id   AF-A0A961VIY6-F1
#
_cell.length_a   1.000
_cell.length_b   1.000
_cell.length_c   1.000
_cell.angle_alpha   90.00
_cell.angle_beta   90.00
_cell.angle_gamma   90.00
#
_symmetry.space_group_name_H-M   'P 1'
#
loop_
_entity.id
_entity.type
_entity.pdbx_description
1 polymer ?
#
loop_
_entity_poly.entity_id
_entity_poly.type
_entity_poly.pdbx_seq_one_letter_code
_entity_poly.pdbx_strand_id
1 'polypeptide(L)'
;MTATATGETPRIRRLIVEAARGLDPWETIPEARLATVAERCGPQEVAEIVTELERLAEEKAQSPDWDGDASDDIWRAQKMYADILGRVDPAFLGDVAKGFASPAGDARIWVALGLESHGLPALPLLRDRAVKEDNDMVWQVITAAIARLQDAENERECSDVGS
;
A
#
# COMPACT_ATOMS: atom_id res chain seq x y z
N MET A 1 11.09 -25.16 -8.52
CA MET A 1 10.90 -24.59 -9.88
C MET A 1 11.33 -23.15 -9.83
N THR A 2 12.34 -22.82 -10.62
CA THR A 2 13.17 -21.62 -10.58
C THR A 2 12.48 -20.42 -11.21
N ALA A 3 12.35 -19.32 -10.46
CA ALA A 3 12.18 -17.99 -11.03
C ALA A 3 13.53 -17.27 -10.99
N THR A 4 14.09 -17.05 -12.17
CA THR A 4 15.25 -16.21 -12.43
C THR A 4 15.02 -14.81 -11.85
N ALA A 5 15.72 -14.48 -10.77
CA ALA A 5 15.96 -13.09 -10.40
C ALA A 5 16.90 -12.50 -11.46
N THR A 6 16.33 -11.93 -12.52
CA THR A 6 17.06 -10.98 -13.36
C THR A 6 17.57 -9.90 -12.41
N GLY A 7 18.89 -9.70 -12.33
CA GLY A 7 19.53 -8.68 -11.49
C GLY A 7 19.22 -7.24 -11.93
N GLU A 8 18.07 -7.02 -12.58
CA GLU A 8 17.59 -5.73 -12.99
C GLU A 8 16.75 -5.13 -11.86
N THR A 9 17.14 -3.94 -11.40
CA THR A 9 16.40 -3.19 -10.39
C THR A 9 14.94 -2.98 -10.85
N PRO A 10 13.94 -3.37 -10.03
CA PRO A 10 12.52 -3.12 -10.31
C PRO A 10 12.26 -1.69 -10.76
N ARG A 11 11.36 -1.50 -11.71
CA ARG A 11 11.09 -0.18 -12.27
C ARG A 11 10.58 0.77 -11.19
N ILE A 12 9.76 0.30 -10.25
CA ILE A 12 9.31 1.14 -9.12
C ILE A 12 10.47 1.74 -8.31
N ARG A 13 11.53 0.95 -8.05
CA ARG A 13 12.71 1.45 -7.31
C ARG A 13 13.42 2.55 -8.10
N ARG A 14 13.50 2.43 -9.43
CA ARG A 14 14.06 3.49 -10.29
C ARG A 14 13.22 4.77 -10.21
N LEU A 15 11.89 4.66 -10.24
CA LEU A 15 10.98 5.80 -10.11
C LEU A 15 11.14 6.51 -8.75
N ILE A 16 11.27 5.75 -7.66
CA ILE A 16 11.49 6.29 -6.32
C ILE A 16 12.84 7.00 -6.22
N VAL A 17 13.91 6.39 -6.74
CA VAL A 17 15.25 7.02 -6.80
C VAL A 17 15.21 8.31 -7.61
N GLU A 18 14.48 8.35 -8.73
CA GLU A 18 14.26 9.58 -9.50
C GLU A 18 13.53 10.65 -8.67
N ALA A 19 12.48 10.28 -7.94
CA ALA A 19 11.72 11.20 -7.09
C ALA A 19 12.53 11.74 -5.91
N ALA A 20 13.47 10.94 -5.38
CA ALA A 20 14.36 11.32 -4.30
C ALA A 20 15.55 12.19 -4.75
N ARG A 21 15.75 12.42 -6.06
CA ARG A 21 16.89 13.22 -6.54
C ARG A 21 16.89 14.62 -5.92
N GLY A 22 18.06 15.01 -5.42
CA GLY A 22 18.29 16.31 -4.79
C GLY A 22 17.74 16.44 -3.37
N LEU A 23 17.30 15.34 -2.77
CA LEU A 23 16.99 15.27 -1.34
C LEU A 23 18.18 14.65 -0.59
N ASP A 24 18.35 15.06 0.66
CA ASP A 24 19.29 14.41 1.57
C ASP A 24 18.77 13.02 2.00
N PRO A 25 19.65 12.08 2.40
CA PRO A 25 19.25 10.70 2.73
C PRO A 25 18.20 10.56 3.84
N TRP A 26 18.09 11.56 4.73
CA TRP A 26 17.13 11.59 5.84
C TRP A 26 15.85 12.37 5.50
N GLU A 27 15.77 13.01 4.34
CA GLU A 27 14.58 13.73 3.92
C GLU A 27 13.52 12.77 3.37
N THR A 28 12.27 13.02 3.74
CA THR A 28 11.13 12.29 3.18
C THR A 28 10.81 12.80 1.78
N ILE A 29 10.52 11.89 0.84
CA ILE A 29 10.07 12.28 -0.50
C ILE A 29 8.75 13.05 -0.38
N PRO A 30 8.66 14.29 -0.88
CA PRO A 30 7.43 15.07 -0.82
C PRO A 30 6.26 14.36 -1.49
N GLU A 31 5.07 14.51 -0.91
CA GLU A 31 3.85 13.87 -1.40
C GLU A 31 3.59 14.14 -2.89
N ALA A 32 3.81 15.37 -3.35
CA ALA A 32 3.65 15.73 -4.76
C ALA A 32 4.56 14.90 -5.70
N ARG A 33 5.77 14.54 -5.26
CA ARG A 33 6.67 13.68 -6.05
C ARG A 33 6.23 12.21 -6.00
N LEU A 34 5.69 11.74 -4.87
CA LEU A 34 5.10 10.41 -4.77
C LEU A 34 3.86 10.28 -5.67
N ALA A 35 3.04 11.33 -5.78
CA ALA A 35 1.93 11.37 -6.74
C ALA A 35 2.43 11.21 -8.19
N THR A 36 3.51 11.90 -8.58
CA THR A 36 4.13 11.71 -9.90
C THR A 36 4.67 10.28 -10.11
N VAL A 37 5.16 9.61 -9.05
CA VAL A 37 5.54 8.19 -9.13
C VAL A 37 4.29 7.34 -9.40
N ALA A 38 3.21 7.56 -8.63
CA ALA A 38 1.96 6.81 -8.75
C ALA A 38 1.31 6.96 -10.14
N GLU A 39 1.34 8.16 -10.73
CA GLU A 39 0.88 8.42 -12.11
C GLU A 39 1.64 7.61 -13.17
N ARG A 40 2.89 7.22 -12.88
CA ARG A 40 3.74 6.42 -13.77
C ARG A 40 3.63 4.93 -13.51
N CYS A 41 2.89 4.51 -12.49
CA CYS A 41 2.67 3.11 -12.16
C CYS A 41 1.60 2.51 -13.09
N GLY A 42 1.90 1.35 -13.63
CA GLY A 42 0.91 0.43 -14.20
C GLY A 42 0.81 -0.87 -13.38
N PRO A 43 0.18 -1.91 -13.94
CA PRO A 43 0.01 -3.20 -13.25
C PRO A 43 1.34 -3.84 -12.84
N GLN A 44 2.40 -3.64 -13.62
CA GLN A 44 3.73 -4.13 -13.29
C GLN A 44 4.28 -3.47 -12.02
N GLU A 45 4.27 -2.13 -11.95
CA GLU A 45 4.77 -1.42 -10.78
C GLU A 45 3.94 -1.72 -9.53
N VAL A 46 2.62 -1.88 -9.66
CA VAL A 46 1.76 -2.31 -8.55
C VAL A 46 2.19 -3.68 -8.01
N ALA A 47 2.45 -4.65 -8.89
CA ALA A 47 2.93 -5.97 -8.49
C ALA A 47 4.33 -5.89 -7.84
N GLU A 48 5.23 -5.07 -8.38
CA GLU A 48 6.56 -4.84 -7.79
C GLU A 48 6.46 -4.23 -6.39
N ILE A 49 5.55 -3.28 -6.16
CA ILE A 49 5.30 -2.71 -4.83
C ILE A 49 4.84 -3.77 -3.85
N VAL A 50 3.91 -4.64 -4.25
CA VAL A 50 3.43 -5.73 -3.39
C VAL A 50 4.58 -6.67 -3.02
N THR A 51 5.45 -7.05 -3.97
CA THR A 51 6.63 -7.86 -3.68
C THR A 51 7.60 -7.17 -2.72
N GLU A 52 7.77 -5.85 -2.81
CA GLU A 52 8.60 -5.11 -1.85
C GLU A 52 7.98 -5.05 -0.45
N LEU A 53 6.65 -4.92 -0.35
CA LEU A 53 5.94 -5.00 0.93
C LEU A 53 6.10 -6.37 1.59
N GLU A 54 6.07 -7.45 0.80
CA GLU A 54 6.36 -8.82 1.28
C GLU A 54 7.77 -8.96 1.81
N ARG A 55 8.75 -8.47 1.05
CA ARG A 55 10.16 -8.49 1.44
C ARG A 55 10.38 -7.70 2.74
N LEU A 56 9.76 -6.54 2.89
CA LEU A 56 9.82 -5.71 4.09
C LEU A 56 9.13 -6.38 5.29
N ALA A 57 8.00 -7.06 5.08
CA ALA A 57 7.33 -7.82 6.13
C ALA A 57 8.19 -8.99 6.63
N GLU A 58 8.89 -9.67 5.74
CA GLU A 58 9.85 -10.72 6.10
C GLU A 58 11.06 -10.14 6.86
N GLU A 59 11.62 -9.03 6.39
CA GLU A 59 12.73 -8.33 7.05
C GLU A 59 12.35 -7.90 8.48
N LYS A 60 11.14 -7.35 8.65
CA LYS A 60 10.58 -6.98 9.95
C LYS A 60 10.44 -8.18 10.88
N ALA A 61 9.95 -9.31 10.37
CA ALA A 61 9.78 -10.52 11.17
C ALA A 61 11.12 -11.15 11.62
N GLN A 62 12.20 -10.87 10.91
CA GLN A 62 13.56 -11.34 11.23
C GLN A 62 14.36 -10.34 12.08
N SER A 63 13.88 -9.10 12.18
CA SER A 63 14.55 -8.04 12.93
C SER A 63 14.37 -8.26 14.44
N PRO A 64 15.44 -8.19 15.25
CA PRO A 64 15.33 -8.30 16.70
C PRO A 64 14.49 -7.16 17.30
N ASP A 65 13.69 -7.45 18.33
CA ASP A 65 12.81 -6.47 18.99
C ASP A 65 13.53 -5.24 19.58
N TRP A 66 14.85 -5.30 19.75
CA TRP A 66 15.67 -4.18 20.25
C TRP A 66 16.20 -3.27 19.13
N ASP A 67 16.02 -3.63 17.86
CA ASP A 67 16.44 -2.83 16.70
C ASP A 67 15.31 -1.90 16.24
N GLY A 68 15.11 -0.84 17.03
CA GLY A 68 14.09 0.18 16.77
C GLY A 68 14.35 0.98 15.49
N ASP A 69 15.62 1.24 15.16
CA ASP A 69 15.99 2.03 13.98
C ASP A 69 15.64 1.29 12.68
N ALA A 70 15.95 -0.02 12.61
CA ALA A 70 15.57 -0.84 11.47
C ALA A 70 14.05 -0.97 11.34
N SER A 71 13.35 -1.12 12.47
CA SER A 71 11.88 -1.18 12.48
C SER A 71 11.25 0.12 11.95
N ASP A 72 11.81 1.27 12.32
CA ASP A 72 11.36 2.58 11.84
C ASP A 72 11.66 2.79 10.35
N ASP A 73 12.82 2.36 9.86
CA ASP A 73 13.17 2.37 8.44
C ASP A 73 12.20 1.53 7.61
N ILE A 74 11.91 0.31 8.06
CA ILE A 74 10.95 -0.60 7.41
C ILE A 74 9.57 0.02 7.40
N TRP A 75 9.10 0.56 8.53
CA TRP A 75 7.79 1.20 8.60
C TRP A 75 7.68 2.38 7.64
N ARG A 76 8.72 3.24 7.56
CA ARG A 76 8.75 4.37 6.62
C ARG A 76 8.70 3.89 5.17
N ALA A 77 9.41 2.82 4.82
CA ALA A 77 9.37 2.25 3.48
C ALA A 77 7.98 1.67 3.14
N GLN A 78 7.38 0.91 4.06
CA GLN A 78 6.05 0.33 3.85
C GLN A 78 4.97 1.42 3.72
N LYS A 79 5.05 2.46 4.55
CA LYS A 79 4.18 3.63 4.46
C LYS A 79 4.30 4.32 3.11
N MET A 80 5.52 4.58 2.64
CA MET A 80 5.74 5.20 1.32
C MET A 80 5.11 4.36 0.19
N TYR A 81 5.26 3.03 0.23
CA TYR A 81 4.65 2.15 -0.75
C TYR A 81 3.12 2.17 -0.70
N ALA A 82 2.52 2.14 0.49
CA ALA A 82 1.07 2.28 0.64
C ALA A 82 0.58 3.65 0.14
N ASP A 83 1.33 4.72 0.39
CA ASP A 83 1.03 6.07 -0.11
C ASP A 83 1.07 6.12 -1.65
N ILE A 84 2.00 5.42 -2.30
CA ILE A 84 2.02 5.28 -3.76
C ILE A 84 0.81 4.48 -4.24
N LEU A 85 0.53 3.33 -3.62
CA LEU A 85 -0.64 2.51 -3.95
C LEU A 85 -1.96 3.28 -3.80
N GLY A 86 -2.05 4.18 -2.81
CA GLY A 86 -3.21 5.03 -2.57
C GLY A 86 -3.43 6.13 -3.60
N ARG A 87 -2.52 6.29 -4.56
CA ARG A 87 -2.55 7.37 -5.56
C ARG A 87 -2.46 6.86 -7.00
N VAL A 88 -2.38 5.55 -7.22
CA VAL A 88 -2.39 4.97 -8.59
C VAL A 88 -3.72 5.24 -9.28
N ASP A 89 -3.78 5.11 -10.60
CA ASP A 89 -5.05 5.20 -11.31
C ASP A 89 -6.07 4.19 -10.76
N PRO A 90 -7.32 4.59 -10.45
CA PRO A 90 -8.36 3.68 -9.98
C PRO A 90 -8.64 2.47 -10.89
N ALA A 91 -8.26 2.54 -12.17
CA ALA A 91 -8.28 1.39 -13.08
C ALA A 91 -7.42 0.20 -12.58
N PHE A 92 -6.42 0.46 -11.72
CA PHE A 92 -5.51 -0.55 -11.19
C PHE A 92 -5.88 -1.05 -9.79
N LEU A 93 -7.02 -0.66 -9.19
CA LEU A 93 -7.40 -1.15 -7.86
C LEU A 93 -7.56 -2.68 -7.80
N GLY A 94 -7.99 -3.29 -8.90
CA GLY A 94 -8.02 -4.75 -9.02
C GLY A 94 -6.63 -5.38 -8.93
N ASP A 95 -5.60 -4.70 -9.46
CA ASP A 95 -4.21 -5.14 -9.34
C ASP A 95 -3.67 -4.93 -7.91
N VAL A 96 -4.00 -3.81 -7.27
CA VAL A 96 -3.66 -3.57 -5.86
C VAL A 96 -4.27 -4.66 -4.97
N ALA A 97 -5.55 -5.00 -5.18
CA ALA A 97 -6.25 -6.02 -4.42
C ALA A 97 -5.66 -7.44 -4.58
N LYS A 98 -4.94 -7.74 -5.68
CA LYS A 98 -4.19 -9.01 -5.78
C LYS A 98 -3.14 -9.14 -4.69
N GLY A 99 -2.66 -8.03 -4.12
CA GLY A 99 -1.74 -8.03 -2.98
C GLY A 99 -2.30 -8.71 -1.73
N PHE A 100 -3.63 -8.84 -1.61
CA PHE A 100 -4.23 -9.63 -0.53
C PHE A 100 -3.96 -11.14 -0.64
N ALA A 101 -3.43 -11.63 -1.77
CA ALA A 101 -2.97 -13.01 -1.89
C ALA A 101 -1.62 -13.25 -1.17
N SER A 102 -0.96 -12.19 -0.69
CA SER A 102 0.30 -12.29 0.02
C SER A 102 0.20 -13.21 1.25
N PRO A 103 1.19 -14.12 1.47
CA PRO A 103 1.23 -14.92 2.69
C PRO A 103 1.57 -14.05 3.92
N ALA A 104 2.21 -12.90 3.75
CA ALA A 104 2.60 -12.02 4.83
C ALA A 104 1.42 -11.12 5.26
N GLY A 105 0.92 -11.33 6.48
CA GLY A 105 -0.18 -10.53 7.02
C GLY A 105 0.14 -9.03 7.08
N ASP A 106 1.37 -8.67 7.45
CA ASP A 106 1.82 -7.28 7.50
C ASP A 106 1.80 -6.61 6.11
N ALA A 107 2.15 -7.33 5.03
CA ALA A 107 2.02 -6.81 3.66
C ALA A 107 0.55 -6.55 3.30
N ARG A 108 -0.38 -7.44 3.71
CA ARG A 108 -1.83 -7.27 3.48
C ARG A 108 -2.39 -6.04 4.19
N ILE A 109 -1.87 -5.66 5.36
CA ILE A 109 -2.24 -4.42 6.06
C ILE A 109 -1.93 -3.21 5.17
N TRP A 110 -0.72 -3.13 4.62
CA TRP A 110 -0.33 -2.00 3.77
C TRP A 110 -1.09 -1.94 2.45
N VAL A 111 -1.46 -3.10 1.88
CA VAL A 111 -2.37 -3.17 0.73
C VAL A 111 -3.75 -2.60 1.09
N ALA A 112 -4.30 -2.94 2.26
CA ALA A 112 -5.58 -2.40 2.72
C ALA A 112 -5.54 -0.88 2.89
N LEU A 113 -4.47 -0.34 3.48
CA LEU A 113 -4.28 1.11 3.65
C LEU A 113 -4.13 1.84 2.31
N GLY A 114 -3.42 1.23 1.35
CA GLY A 114 -3.34 1.75 -0.02
C GLY A 114 -4.73 1.80 -0.67
N LEU A 115 -5.51 0.72 -0.59
CA LEU A 115 -6.88 0.69 -1.12
C LEU A 115 -7.81 1.70 -0.44
N GLU A 116 -7.74 1.82 0.90
CA GLU A 116 -8.56 2.76 1.67
C GLU A 116 -8.43 4.20 1.16
N SER A 117 -7.22 4.61 0.75
CA SER A 117 -6.94 5.95 0.25
C SER A 117 -7.72 6.31 -1.03
N HIS A 118 -8.24 5.33 -1.77
CA HIS A 118 -9.07 5.56 -2.96
C HIS A 118 -10.54 5.83 -2.64
N GLY A 119 -10.96 5.70 -1.39
CA GLY A 119 -12.34 5.97 -1.00
C GLY A 119 -13.32 4.88 -1.43
N LEU A 120 -14.56 5.29 -1.75
CA LEU A 120 -15.67 4.40 -2.11
C LEU A 120 -15.37 3.40 -3.25
N PRO A 121 -14.62 3.74 -4.31
CA PRO A 121 -14.22 2.77 -5.34
C PRO A 121 -13.52 1.50 -4.81
N ALA A 122 -12.80 1.59 -3.68
CA ALA A 122 -12.12 0.45 -3.08
C ALA A 122 -13.02 -0.40 -2.16
N LEU A 123 -14.19 0.11 -1.77
CA LEU A 123 -15.07 -0.52 -0.79
C LEU A 123 -15.49 -1.96 -1.17
N PRO A 124 -15.84 -2.28 -2.44
CA PRO A 124 -16.16 -3.65 -2.82
C PRO A 124 -14.99 -4.62 -2.65
N LEU A 125 -13.76 -4.16 -2.93
CA LEU A 125 -12.54 -4.96 -2.82
C LEU A 125 -12.20 -5.26 -1.35
N LEU A 126 -12.32 -4.24 -0.49
CA LEU A 126 -12.12 -4.40 0.96
C LEU A 126 -13.15 -5.35 1.56
N ARG A 127 -14.44 -5.23 1.18
CA ARG A 127 -15.51 -6.14 1.62
C ARG A 127 -15.25 -7.58 1.19
N ASP A 128 -14.90 -7.79 -0.06
CA ASP A 128 -14.58 -9.14 -0.58
C ASP A 128 -13.42 -9.77 0.20
N ARG A 129 -12.39 -8.98 0.55
CA ARG A 129 -11.29 -9.49 1.36
C ARG A 129 -11.71 -9.78 2.80
N ALA A 130 -12.49 -8.92 3.44
CA ALA A 130 -12.91 -9.09 4.84
C ALA A 130 -13.63 -10.43 5.09
N VAL A 131 -14.37 -10.93 4.10
CA VAL A 131 -15.08 -12.23 4.17
C VAL A 131 -14.11 -13.43 4.22
N LYS A 132 -12.91 -13.27 3.65
CA LYS A 132 -11.93 -14.36 3.43
C LYS A 132 -10.72 -14.28 4.36
N GLU A 133 -10.56 -13.16 5.08
CA GLU A 133 -9.40 -12.91 5.92
C GLU A 133 -9.48 -13.74 7.21
N ASP A 134 -8.42 -14.48 7.49
CA ASP A 134 -8.27 -15.37 8.64
C ASP A 134 -7.30 -14.81 9.69
N ASN A 135 -6.53 -13.78 9.34
CA ASN A 135 -5.66 -13.09 10.28
C ASN A 135 -6.45 -11.98 11.01
N ASP A 136 -6.63 -12.13 12.32
CA ASP A 136 -7.39 -11.20 13.18
C ASP A 136 -6.95 -9.74 13.02
N MET A 137 -5.64 -9.47 12.97
CA MET A 137 -5.11 -8.11 12.85
C MET A 137 -5.44 -7.51 11.48
N VAL A 138 -5.21 -8.27 10.41
CA VAL A 138 -5.54 -7.81 9.05
C VAL A 138 -7.04 -7.58 8.90
N TRP A 139 -7.86 -8.49 9.45
CA TRP A 139 -9.31 -8.37 9.45
C TRP A 139 -9.78 -7.11 10.18
N GLN A 140 -9.21 -6.79 11.34
CA GLN A 140 -9.51 -5.56 12.08
C GLN A 140 -9.18 -4.30 11.26
N VAL A 141 -8.02 -4.28 10.60
CA VAL A 141 -7.63 -3.15 9.74
C VAL A 141 -8.63 -2.96 8.60
N ILE A 142 -8.98 -4.04 7.89
CA ILE A 142 -9.89 -3.99 6.74
C ILE A 142 -11.29 -3.56 7.17
N THR A 143 -11.81 -4.13 8.26
CA THR A 143 -13.15 -3.78 8.76
C THR A 143 -13.22 -2.33 9.26
N ALA A 144 -12.17 -1.84 9.91
CA ALA A 144 -12.09 -0.44 10.31
C ALA A 144 -12.04 0.52 9.10
N ALA A 145 -11.32 0.14 8.04
CA ALA A 145 -11.31 0.90 6.79
C ALA A 145 -12.70 0.94 6.13
N ILE A 146 -13.38 -0.22 6.06
CA ILE A 146 -14.76 -0.31 5.55
C ILE A 146 -15.69 0.64 6.32
N ALA A 147 -15.64 0.63 7.66
CA ALA A 147 -16.47 1.49 8.49
C ALA A 147 -16.23 2.99 8.20
N ARG A 148 -14.95 3.43 8.15
CA ARG A 148 -14.60 4.82 7.85
C ARG A 148 -15.09 5.27 6.48
N LEU A 149 -15.01 4.39 5.47
CA LEU A 149 -15.48 4.69 4.12
C LEU A 149 -17.01 4.81 4.06
N GLN A 150 -17.73 3.97 4.80
CA GLN A 150 -19.19 4.04 4.88
C GLN A 150 -19.67 5.29 5.63
N ASP A 151 -19.00 5.66 6.72
CA ASP A 151 -19.32 6.89 7.45
C ASP A 151 -19.12 8.12 6.56
N ALA A 152 -18.03 8.16 5.78
CA ALA A 152 -17.78 9.23 4.81
C ALA A 152 -18.81 9.28 3.67
N GLU A 153 -19.39 8.13 3.27
CA GLU A 153 -20.50 8.07 2.30
C GLU A 153 -21.76 8.70 2.87
N ASN A 154 -22.15 8.28 4.08
CA ASN A 154 -23.35 8.76 4.77
C ASN A 154 -23.32 10.28 5.04
N GLU A 155 -22.14 10.82 5.39
CA GLU A 155 -21.95 12.26 5.60
C GLU A 155 -22.13 13.08 4.32
N ARG A 156 -21.71 12.54 3.17
CA ARG A 156 -21.92 13.19 1.86
C ARG A 156 -23.39 13.21 1.49
N GLU A 157 -24.09 12.09 1.64
CA GLU A 157 -25.53 12.01 1.33
C GLU A 157 -26.36 12.96 2.22
N CYS A 158 -26.04 13.07 3.51
CA CYS A 158 -26.70 14.04 4.40
C CYS A 158 -26.47 15.50 3.97
N SER A 159 -25.30 15.81 3.42
CA SER A 159 -24.94 17.16 2.98
C SER A 159 -25.67 17.56 1.69
N ASP A 160 -25.88 16.60 0.78
CA ASP A 160 -26.54 16.83 -0.52
C ASP A 160 -28.07 16.96 -0.41
N VAL A 161 -28.70 16.37 0.62
CA VAL A 161 -30.16 16.49 0.87
C VAL A 161 -30.53 17.85 1.49
N GLY A 162 -29.56 18.62 1.97
CA GLY A 162 -29.76 19.91 2.66
C GLY A 162 -29.59 21.18 1.82
N SER A 163 -29.37 21.09 0.50
CA SER A 163 -29.16 22.24 -0.41
C SER A 163 -30.33 22.50 -1.36
#